data_AF-A0A938GWX1-F1
#
_entry.id   AF-A0A938GWX1-F1
#
_cell.length_a   1.000
_cell.length_b   1.000
_cell.length_c   1.000
_cell.angle_alpha   90.00
_cell.angle_beta   90.00
_cell.angle_gamma   90.00
#
_symmetry.space_group_name_H-M   'P 1'
#
loop_
_entity.id
_entity.type
_entity.pdbx_description
1 polymer ?
#
loop_
_entity_poly.entity_id
_entity_poly.type
_entity_poly.pdbx_seq_one_letter_code
_entity_poly.pdbx_strand_id
1 'polypeptide(L)' 'MKLSDFSLVDGEESRRDLRALVESFNRTAAPYPRKSTVHAQFAAQAARTPGAVAVYDGEARFTYAQVVDRANR' A
#
# COMPACT_ATOMS: atom_id res chain seq x y z
N MET A 1 38.81 -20.66 7.53
CA MET A 1 37.43 -20.62 8.08
C MET A 1 36.57 -19.89 7.06
N LYS A 2 35.64 -20.58 6.38
CA LYS A 2 34.79 -19.96 5.34
C LYS A 2 33.39 -19.74 5.89
N LEU A 3 32.74 -18.63 5.51
CA LEU A 3 31.36 -18.31 5.92
C LEU A 3 30.31 -19.34 5.47
N SER A 4 30.67 -20.30 4.61
CA SER A 4 29.83 -21.47 4.29
C SER A 4 29.54 -22.33 5.52
N ASP A 5 30.43 -22.34 6.51
CA ASP A 5 30.32 -23.21 7.69
C ASP A 5 29.27 -22.71 8.70
N PHE A 6 28.64 -21.54 8.47
CA PHE A 6 27.62 -20.93 9.33
C PHE A 6 26.30 -20.65 8.60
N SER A 7 26.09 -21.24 7.43
CA SER A 7 24.80 -21.20 6.77
C SER A 7 23.78 -22.02 7.57
N LEU A 8 22.83 -21.36 8.23
CA LEU A 8 21.69 -21.99 8.94
C LEU A 8 20.80 -22.87 8.02
N VAL A 9 21.11 -22.92 6.72
CA VAL A 9 20.31 -23.54 5.67
C VAL A 9 21.23 -24.36 4.75
N ASP A 10 22.06 -25.21 5.33
CA ASP A 10 22.80 -26.22 4.58
C ASP A 10 21.94 -27.48 4.44
N GLY A 11 21.72 -27.91 3.19
CA GLY A 11 20.82 -29.00 2.83
C GLY A 11 19.76 -28.58 1.80
N GLU A 12 19.48 -29.45 0.83
CA GLU A 12 18.49 -29.16 -0.23
C GLU A 12 17.06 -28.97 0.31
N GLU A 13 16.72 -29.68 1.39
CA GLU A 13 15.44 -29.54 2.10
C GLU A 13 15.33 -28.17 2.77
N SER A 14 16.31 -27.77 3.58
CA SER A 14 16.37 -26.45 4.20
C SER A 14 16.31 -25.32 3.15
N ARG A 15 17.00 -25.48 2.00
CA ARG A 15 16.97 -24.52 0.89
C ARG A 15 15.58 -24.45 0.24
N ARG A 16 14.85 -25.56 0.15
CA ARG A 16 13.48 -25.62 -0.36
C ARG A 16 12.51 -24.91 0.59
N ASP A 17 12.66 -25.12 1.89
CA ASP A 17 11.81 -24.49 2.91
C ASP A 17 12.04 -22.97 2.96
N LEU A 18 13.29 -22.54 2.88
CA LEU A 18 13.63 -21.12 2.78
C LEU A 18 13.01 -20.49 1.51
N ARG A 19 13.09 -21.17 0.35
CA ARG A 19 12.45 -20.69 -0.88
C ARG A 19 10.95 -20.54 -0.70
N ALA A 20 10.27 -21.54 -0.15
CA ALA A 20 8.82 -21.48 0.09
C ALA A 20 8.44 -20.34 1.05
N LEU A 21 9.23 -20.13 2.12
CA LEU A 21 9.02 -19.05 3.08
C LEU A 21 9.18 -17.69 2.39
N VAL A 22 10.29 -17.46 1.69
CA VAL A 22 10.57 -16.21 0.96
C VAL A 22 9.49 -15.93 -0.08
N GLU A 23 9.06 -16.94 -0.85
CA GLU A 23 7.99 -16.79 -1.84
C GLU A 23 6.64 -16.46 -1.19
N SER A 24 6.32 -17.05 -0.04
CA SER A 24 5.07 -16.77 0.68
C SER A 24 5.06 -15.36 1.27
N PHE A 25 6.16 -14.93 1.90
CA PHE A 25 6.27 -13.61 2.53
C PHE A 25 6.35 -12.49 1.50
N ASN A 26 6.98 -12.74 0.33
CA ASN A 26 7.09 -11.76 -0.74
C ASN A 26 5.92 -11.77 -1.74
N ARG A 27 4.83 -12.50 -1.45
CA ARG A 27 3.62 -12.50 -2.28
C ARG A 27 2.80 -11.22 -2.07
N THR A 28 3.38 -10.07 -2.41
CA THR A 28 2.79 -8.73 -2.27
C THR A 28 2.11 -8.24 -3.55
N ALA A 29 2.13 -9.06 -4.61
CA ALA A 29 1.45 -8.75 -5.86
C ALA A 29 -0.06 -8.59 -5.63
N ALA A 30 -0.54 -7.35 -5.79
CA ALA A 30 -1.95 -7.00 -5.70
C ALA A 30 -2.37 -6.23 -6.96
N PRO A 31 -3.66 -6.29 -7.34
CA PRO A 31 -4.17 -5.48 -8.43
C PRO A 31 -3.92 -3.99 -8.15
N TYR A 32 -3.13 -3.35 -9.01
CA TYR A 32 -2.90 -1.91 -8.95
C TYR A 32 -3.76 -1.21 -10.02
N PRO A 33 -4.58 -0.20 -9.66
CA PRO A 33 -5.47 0.48 -10.58
C PRO A 33 -4.72 1.42 -11.54
N ARG A 34 -3.95 0.86 -12.49
CA ARG A 34 -3.13 1.58 -13.48
C ARG A 34 -3.89 2.59 -14.34
N LYS A 35 -5.20 2.40 -14.49
CA LYS A 35 -6.07 3.25 -15.31
C LYS A 35 -6.67 4.43 -14.54
N SER A 36 -6.47 4.51 -13.22
CA SER A 36 -7.00 5.59 -12.40
C SER A 36 -5.87 6.39 -11.79
N THR A 37 -5.98 7.70 -11.89
CA THR A 37 -5.10 8.63 -11.20
C THR A 37 -5.48 8.73 -9.72
N VAL A 38 -4.55 9.20 -8.89
CA VAL A 38 -4.80 9.46 -7.47
C VAL A 38 -5.93 10.48 -7.29
N HIS A 39 -5.95 11.56 -8.09
CA HIS A 39 -7.01 12.56 -8.05
C HIS A 39 -8.39 11.98 -8.42
N ALA A 40 -8.47 11.06 -9.39
CA ALA A 40 -9.72 10.42 -9.76
C ALA A 40 -10.25 9.50 -8.64
N GLN A 41 -9.37 8.78 -7.95
CA GLN A 41 -9.76 7.95 -6.80
C GLN A 41 -10.25 8.81 -5.64
N PHE A 42 -9.59 9.94 -5.38
CA PHE A 42 -10.01 10.90 -4.36
C PHE A 42 -11.37 11.51 -4.68
N ALA A 43 -11.60 11.93 -5.93
CA ALA A 43 -12.89 12.44 -6.38
C ALA A 43 -14.00 11.38 -6.24
N ALA A 44 -13.71 10.12 -6.57
CA ALA A 44 -14.64 9.01 -6.38
C ALA A 44 -14.97 8.78 -4.90
N GLN A 45 -13.99 8.92 -3.99
CA GLN A 45 -14.26 8.87 -2.54
C GLN A 45 -15.11 10.07 -2.09
N ALA A 46 -14.85 11.26 -2.61
CA ALA A 46 -15.63 12.45 -2.30
C ALA A 46 -17.09 12.33 -2.75
N ALA A 47 -17.35 11.69 -3.89
CA ALA A 47 -18.70 11.39 -4.32
C ALA A 47 -19.41 10.38 -3.41
N ARG A 48 -18.69 9.38 -2.86
CA ARG A 48 -19.26 8.38 -1.95
C ARG A 48 -19.58 8.96 -0.57
N THR A 49 -18.71 9.82 -0.03
CA THR A 49 -18.84 10.34 1.34
C THR A 49 -18.55 11.85 1.40
N PRO A 50 -19.38 12.69 0.75
CA PRO A 50 -19.06 14.11 0.58
C PRO A 50 -18.99 14.90 1.89
N GLY A 51 -19.79 14.51 2.89
CA GLY A 51 -19.83 15.16 4.21
C GLY A 51 -18.81 14.62 5.22
N ALA A 52 -18.07 13.56 4.89
CA ALA A 52 -17.04 13.03 5.79
C ALA A 52 -15.81 13.97 5.80
N VAL A 53 -15.19 14.14 6.98
CA VAL A 53 -13.96 14.93 7.11
C VAL A 53 -12.82 14.21 6.40
N ALA A 54 -12.17 14.91 5.47
CA ALA A 54 -11.01 14.43 4.72
C ALA A 54 -9.68 14.96 5.29
N VAL A 55 -9.69 16.19 5.81
CA VAL A 55 -8.48 16.87 6.32
C VAL A 55 -8.80 17.59 7.63
N TYR A 56 -7.91 17.44 8.60
CA TYR A 56 -7.84 18.27 9.80
C TYR A 56 -6.63 19.19 9.68
N ASP A 57 -6.83 20.49 9.86
CA ASP A 57 -5.78 21.51 9.89
C ASP A 57 -5.94 22.33 11.16
N GLY A 58 -5.29 21.88 12.23
CA GLY A 58 -5.55 22.36 13.58
C GLY A 58 -7.02 22.14 13.98
N GLU A 59 -7.72 23.23 14.30
CA GLU A 59 -9.16 23.21 14.60
C GLU A 59 -10.04 23.20 13.34
N ALA A 60 -9.48 23.56 12.19
CA ALA A 60 -10.20 23.55 10.93
C ALA A 60 -10.41 22.12 10.43
N ARG A 61 -11.56 21.89 9.81
CA ARG A 61 -11.96 20.59 9.25
C ARG A 61 -12.50 20.82 7.85
N PHE A 62 -11.99 20.04 6.90
CA PHE A 62 -12.47 20.07 5.52
C PHE A 62 -13.09 18.73 5.18
N THR A 63 -14.31 18.77 4.65
CA THR A 63 -14.95 17.57 4.12
C THR A 63 -14.36 17.20 2.76
N TYR A 64 -14.57 15.95 2.34
CA TYR A 64 -14.16 15.52 1.01
C TYR A 64 -14.69 16.43 -0.11
N ALA A 65 -15.94 16.87 -0.02
CA ALA A 65 -16.52 17.80 -1.01
C ALA A 65 -15.76 19.14 -1.04
N GLN A 66 -15.49 19.73 0.14
CA GLN A 66 -14.78 21.01 0.24
C GLN A 66 -13.35 20.95 -0.32
N VAL A 67 -12.65 19.82 -0.11
CA VAL A 67 -11.30 19.63 -0.65
C VAL A 67 -11.33 19.55 -2.18
N VAL A 68 -12.26 18.78 -2.76
CA VAL A 68 -12.39 18.65 -4.22
C VAL A 68 -12.79 19.98 -4.85
N ASP A 69 -13.76 20.69 -4.28
CA ASP A 69 -14.21 21.98 -4.78
C ASP A 69 -13.08 23.03 -4.79
N ARG A 70 -12.20 23.00 -3.77
CA ARG A 70 -11.04 23.89 -3.70
C ARG A 70 -9.94 23.51 -4.69
N ALA A 71 -9.71 22.21 -4.90
CA ALA A 71 -8.67 21.71 -5.82
C ALA A 71 -9.00 21.95 -7.30
N ASN A 72 -10.29 22.05 -7.64
CA ASN A 72 -10.77 22.31 -9.01
C ASN A 72 -10.94 23.80 -9.35
N ARG A 73 -10.67 24.70 -8.40
CA ARG A 73 -10.66 26.16 -8.62
C ARG A 73 -9.27 26.61 -9.04
#